data_AF-A0A4Q5XD28-F1
#
_entry.id   AF-A0A4Q5XD28-F1
#
_cell.length_a   1.000
_cell.length_b   1.000
_cell.length_c   1.000
_cell.angle_alpha   90.00
_cell.angle_beta   90.00
_cell.angle_gamma   90.00
#
_symmetry.space_group_name_H-M   'P 1'
#
loop_
_entity.id
_entity.type
_entity.pdbx_description
1 polymer ?
#
loop_
_entity_poly.entity_id
_entity_poly.type
_entity_poly.pdbx_seq_one_letter_code
_entity_poly.pdbx_strand_id
1 'polypeptide(L)'
;MSVEEAQLEKTLKEAYAPGALPFCHDPKYRLRFSDRDLCELSQAELQRCPALEKSCSLPALKRHEAQEAKADSRMTIPGWLGYVAEGLLWLLLIGLVLGVLGALLRMQRTRRQDDREPEPAEAEESNLPAASAPAPPADTDVQRLLSKARQAAERGELGPAIDAAHAAAMQGLSAAGQIELERDRTNGDYLRDLRKAPPVYADFRAIVGQVETAQFGGAPPTRAAFDSVLDKVTSMLRRLAVLSLLALMGCGSGTGPSSETPDTSPSGLYTFKRLLLDQGAKVHTRIKPLAKLEDVSAIVVFSSDLEDEEKDLLLKWVNGGGVLISVGTSAFDEAGDVQRRYTDCGRRAKYMNAEGPDVSLKFAVLGGRTLKVDSESPVSHFVLVECGGEPYIVNAFPGAGAIHYVPEPELLSNASLSVADNARLVAEVVQVGEGETVELVGPWTGSGSQSPIQSLQAAGMMPFMLQLLALGLLLALRQGTSFGARRDDARLERRAFADHVRALASTYHRASAGHLVSGQYTLLLMEQLRDRLFPGQSPTLLQLASGVARRTGRAEGQVVQLLVEAKSGLDDAVEGAAVNHQLIRELEQLYLQVGGVS
;
A
#
# COMPACT_ATOMS: atom_id res chain seq x y z
N MET A 1 -15.66 48.55 -1.43
CA MET A 1 -14.89 48.51 -0.16
C MET A 1 -13.43 48.68 -0.52
N SER A 2 -12.75 49.72 -0.05
CA SER A 2 -11.31 49.85 -0.28
C SER A 2 -10.61 48.75 0.52
N VAL A 3 -9.86 47.88 -0.15
CA VAL A 3 -8.97 46.94 0.56
C VAL A 3 -8.05 47.76 1.45
N GLU A 4 -7.99 47.41 2.74
CA GLU A 4 -7.13 48.11 3.67
C GLU A 4 -5.68 47.91 3.23
N GLU A 5 -4.97 49.00 2.95
CA GLU A 5 -3.61 48.98 2.40
C GLU A 5 -2.65 48.14 3.27
N ALA A 6 -2.85 48.17 4.60
CA ALA A 6 -2.13 47.36 5.56
C ALA A 6 -2.36 45.85 5.38
N GLN A 7 -3.59 45.42 5.06
CA GLN A 7 -3.92 44.02 4.80
C GLN A 7 -3.30 43.55 3.49
N LEU A 8 -3.37 44.37 2.43
CA LEU A 8 -2.74 44.07 1.15
C LEU A 8 -1.22 43.89 1.31
N GLU A 9 -0.55 44.82 2.00
CA GLU A 9 0.90 44.74 2.21
C GLU A 9 1.30 43.51 3.02
N LYS A 10 0.49 43.15 4.03
CA LYS A 10 0.69 41.92 4.80
C LYS A 10 0.59 40.68 3.90
N THR A 11 -0.46 40.59 3.08
CA THR A 11 -0.67 39.49 2.14
C THR A 11 0.48 39.37 1.14
N LEU A 12 0.94 40.48 0.56
CA LEU A 12 2.09 40.48 -0.35
C LEU A 12 3.36 40.02 0.38
N LYS A 13 3.62 40.53 1.59
CA LYS A 13 4.78 40.10 2.38
C LYS A 13 4.79 38.59 2.66
N GLU A 14 3.62 38.01 2.95
CA GLU A 14 3.47 36.57 3.16
C GLU A 14 3.63 35.78 1.85
N ALA A 15 3.00 36.22 0.75
CA ALA A 15 3.08 35.57 -0.56
C ALA A 15 4.52 35.54 -1.11
N TYR A 16 5.29 36.59 -0.87
CA TYR A 16 6.69 36.71 -1.28
C TYR A 16 7.68 36.35 -0.16
N ALA A 17 7.25 35.65 0.90
CA ALA A 17 8.17 35.18 1.93
C ALA A 17 9.20 34.17 1.36
N PRO A 18 10.42 34.07 1.96
CA PRO A 18 11.44 33.12 1.52
C PRO A 18 10.90 31.69 1.43
N GLY A 19 11.09 31.06 0.25
CA GLY A 19 10.67 29.68 -0.02
C GLY A 19 9.29 29.53 -0.66
N ALA A 20 8.42 30.55 -0.65
CA ALA A 20 7.11 30.46 -1.31
C ALA A 20 7.21 30.56 -2.83
N LEU A 21 8.01 31.52 -3.32
CA LEU A 21 8.24 31.78 -4.74
C LEU A 21 9.75 31.70 -5.05
N PRO A 22 10.25 30.55 -5.54
CA PRO A 22 11.68 30.35 -5.76
C PRO A 22 12.34 31.42 -6.63
N PHE A 23 11.66 31.90 -7.67
CA PHE A 23 12.19 32.92 -8.58
C PHE A 23 12.47 34.28 -7.93
N CYS A 24 11.86 34.58 -6.76
CA CYS A 24 12.09 35.82 -6.02
C CYS A 24 13.29 35.74 -5.07
N HIS A 25 13.71 34.52 -4.68
CA HIS A 25 14.69 34.30 -3.61
C HIS A 25 15.93 33.51 -4.04
N ASP A 26 15.81 32.62 -5.03
CA ASP A 26 16.94 31.84 -5.54
C ASP A 26 17.60 32.55 -6.72
N PRO A 27 18.82 33.11 -6.54
CA PRO A 27 19.53 33.78 -7.63
C PRO A 27 19.98 32.83 -8.75
N LYS A 28 19.88 31.51 -8.55
CA LYS A 28 20.18 30.49 -9.57
C LYS A 28 18.92 30.01 -10.30
N TYR A 29 17.75 30.51 -9.94
CA TYR A 29 16.51 30.14 -10.59
C TYR A 29 16.56 30.52 -12.07
N ARG A 30 16.32 29.53 -12.94
CA ARG A 30 16.31 29.74 -14.39
C ARG A 30 14.87 29.86 -14.86
N LEU A 31 14.55 30.98 -15.49
CA LEU A 31 13.22 31.20 -16.05
C LEU A 31 12.92 30.22 -17.19
N ARG A 32 11.65 29.87 -17.33
CA ARG A 32 11.17 29.19 -18.54
C ARG A 32 11.19 30.17 -19.70
N PHE A 33 11.25 29.64 -20.92
CA PHE A 33 11.23 30.49 -22.12
C PHE A 33 9.99 31.40 -22.17
N SER A 34 8.82 30.90 -21.77
CA SER A 34 7.55 31.66 -21.70
C SER A 34 7.55 32.76 -20.64
N ASP A 35 8.37 32.64 -19.61
CA ASP A 35 8.39 33.59 -18.49
C ASP A 35 9.37 34.75 -18.76
N ARG A 36 10.09 34.72 -19.88
CA ARG A 36 11.08 35.76 -20.21
C ARG A 36 10.46 37.12 -20.49
N ASP A 37 9.26 37.16 -21.03
CA ASP A 37 8.58 38.41 -21.34
C ASP A 37 8.26 39.18 -20.04
N LEU A 38 8.11 38.46 -18.92
CA LEU A 38 7.94 39.04 -17.59
C LEU A 38 9.21 39.73 -17.05
N CYS A 39 10.38 39.56 -17.70
CA CYS A 39 11.59 40.28 -17.32
C CYS A 39 11.46 41.78 -17.51
N GLU A 40 10.54 42.24 -18.37
CA GLU A 40 10.26 43.66 -18.49
C GLU A 40 9.67 44.26 -17.21
N LEU A 41 8.94 43.45 -16.43
CA LEU A 41 8.38 43.84 -15.13
C LEU A 41 9.43 43.91 -14.03
N SER A 42 10.57 43.20 -14.19
CA SER A 42 11.64 43.23 -13.20
C SER A 42 12.23 44.62 -13.00
N GLN A 43 12.12 45.52 -13.98
CA GLN A 43 12.62 46.89 -13.88
C GLN A 43 11.69 47.82 -13.06
N ALA A 44 10.42 47.45 -12.89
CA ALA A 44 9.40 48.35 -12.40
C ALA A 44 9.38 48.49 -10.86
N GLU A 45 9.66 47.42 -10.09
CA GLU A 45 9.97 47.48 -8.66
C GLU A 45 10.61 46.16 -8.17
N LEU A 46 11.92 46.16 -7.88
CA LEU A 46 12.66 44.99 -7.39
C LEU A 46 12.54 44.72 -5.89
N GLN A 47 11.80 45.55 -5.14
CA GLN A 47 11.87 45.52 -3.67
C GLN A 47 11.45 44.18 -3.07
N ARG A 48 10.45 43.50 -3.66
CA ARG A 48 9.92 42.22 -3.16
C ARG A 48 10.56 40.99 -3.80
N CYS A 49 11.09 41.09 -5.02
CA CYS A 49 11.66 39.98 -5.78
C CYS A 49 13.05 40.29 -6.37
N PRO A 50 14.07 40.51 -5.52
CA PRO A 50 15.39 40.91 -5.98
C PRO A 50 16.10 39.82 -6.81
N ALA A 51 15.74 38.54 -6.67
CA ALA A 51 16.33 37.48 -7.49
C ALA A 51 15.73 37.38 -8.90
N LEU A 52 14.60 38.03 -9.19
CA LEU A 52 13.97 37.97 -10.52
C LEU A 52 14.86 38.64 -11.59
N GLU A 53 15.46 39.80 -11.28
CA GLU A 53 16.42 40.47 -12.19
C GLU A 53 17.60 39.56 -12.54
N LYS A 54 18.15 38.87 -11.54
CA LYS A 54 19.24 37.91 -11.75
C LYS A 54 18.76 36.72 -12.60
N SER A 55 17.58 36.20 -12.30
CA SER A 55 16.97 35.10 -13.05
C SER A 55 16.77 35.45 -14.53
N CYS A 56 16.43 36.71 -14.83
CA CYS A 56 16.29 37.25 -16.18
C CYS A 56 17.61 37.31 -16.97
N SER A 57 18.74 37.43 -16.28
CA SER A 57 20.08 37.40 -16.89
C SER A 57 20.58 35.99 -17.19
N LEU A 58 19.99 34.97 -16.56
CA LEU A 58 20.38 33.58 -16.76
C LEU A 58 19.80 33.03 -18.07
N PRO A 59 20.48 32.08 -18.73
CA PRO A 59 19.92 31.41 -19.90
C PRO A 59 18.64 30.66 -19.50
N ALA A 60 17.56 30.90 -20.24
CA ALA A 60 16.29 30.23 -20.00
C ALA A 60 16.42 28.71 -20.14
N LEU A 61 15.65 27.97 -19.33
CA LEU A 61 15.54 26.52 -19.45
C LEU A 61 15.08 26.18 -20.87
N LYS A 62 15.87 25.35 -21.58
CA LYS A 62 15.54 24.97 -22.95
C LYS A 62 14.22 24.21 -22.95
N ARG A 63 13.38 24.47 -23.96
CA ARG A 63 12.07 23.80 -24.13
C ARG A 63 12.21 22.27 -24.11
N HIS A 64 13.33 21.73 -24.60
CA HIS A 64 13.65 20.31 -24.55
C HIS A 64 13.96 19.77 -23.16
N GLU A 65 14.62 20.53 -22.27
CA GLU A 65 14.86 20.08 -20.89
C GLU A 65 13.56 20.13 -20.06
N ALA A 66 12.72 21.14 -20.30
CA ALA A 66 11.41 21.26 -19.67
C ALA A 66 10.39 20.25 -20.22
N GLN A 67 10.51 19.87 -21.50
CA GLN A 67 9.70 18.81 -22.10
C GLN A 67 10.26 17.43 -21.78
N GLU A 68 11.56 17.16 -21.75
CA GLU A 68 12.10 15.83 -21.38
C GLU A 68 11.74 15.45 -19.93
N ALA A 69 11.63 16.42 -19.02
CA ALA A 69 11.06 16.18 -17.68
C ALA A 69 9.55 15.82 -17.67
N LYS A 70 8.83 16.06 -18.80
CA LYS A 70 7.37 15.88 -18.95
C LYS A 70 6.96 14.93 -20.08
N ALA A 71 7.90 14.53 -20.93
CA ALA A 71 7.70 13.89 -22.23
C ALA A 71 8.43 12.55 -22.34
N ASP A 72 8.76 11.92 -21.21
CA ASP A 72 8.82 10.46 -21.22
C ASP A 72 7.38 9.93 -21.30
N SER A 73 6.97 9.63 -22.54
CA SER A 73 5.90 8.71 -22.92
C SER A 73 4.48 9.25 -23.15
N ARG A 74 4.30 10.38 -23.87
CA ARG A 74 3.06 10.59 -24.63
C ARG A 74 3.26 10.15 -26.08
N MET A 75 3.31 8.84 -26.31
CA MET A 75 2.99 8.31 -27.63
C MET A 75 1.56 8.76 -27.95
N THR A 76 1.40 9.62 -28.96
CA THR A 76 0.09 9.97 -29.50
C THR A 76 -0.47 8.73 -30.18
N ILE A 77 -1.21 7.93 -29.40
CA ILE A 77 -1.90 6.75 -29.88
C ILE A 77 -3.05 7.23 -30.79
N PRO A 78 -3.13 6.77 -32.05
CA PRO A 78 -4.25 7.09 -32.95
C PRO A 78 -5.61 6.87 -32.27
N GLY A 79 -6.57 7.77 -32.45
CA GLY A 79 -7.87 7.71 -31.75
C GLY A 79 -8.61 6.37 -31.90
N TRP A 80 -8.43 5.66 -33.02
CA TRP A 80 -9.00 4.32 -33.23
C TRP A 80 -8.46 3.25 -32.28
N LEU A 81 -7.20 3.38 -31.82
CA LEU A 81 -6.62 2.48 -30.83
C LEU A 81 -7.28 2.66 -29.45
N GLY A 82 -7.83 3.85 -29.15
CA GLY A 82 -8.65 4.06 -27.95
C GLY A 82 -9.89 3.17 -27.95
N TYR A 83 -10.64 3.16 -29.05
CA TYR A 83 -11.81 2.29 -29.22
C TYR A 83 -11.45 0.80 -29.22
N VAL A 84 -10.32 0.42 -29.82
CA VAL A 84 -9.84 -0.97 -29.80
C VAL A 84 -9.42 -1.40 -28.39
N ALA A 85 -8.72 -0.54 -27.64
CA ALA A 85 -8.33 -0.81 -26.27
C ALA A 85 -9.54 -0.90 -25.34
N GLU A 86 -10.54 -0.02 -25.51
CA GLU A 86 -11.81 -0.08 -24.79
C GLU A 86 -12.57 -1.38 -25.09
N GLY A 87 -12.66 -1.76 -26.37
CA GLY A 87 -13.28 -3.04 -26.77
C GLY A 87 -12.56 -4.26 -26.20
N LEU A 88 -11.21 -4.28 -26.22
CA LEU A 88 -10.40 -5.32 -25.62
C LEU A 88 -10.57 -5.40 -24.10
N LEU A 89 -10.62 -4.24 -23.43
CA LEU A 89 -10.87 -4.16 -21.99
C LEU A 89 -12.22 -4.80 -21.64
N TRP A 90 -13.30 -4.43 -22.35
CA TRP A 90 -14.62 -5.02 -22.14
C TRP A 90 -14.65 -6.52 -22.41
N LEU A 91 -13.99 -6.97 -23.48
CA LEU A 91 -13.84 -8.41 -23.77
C LEU A 91 -13.13 -9.15 -22.62
N LEU A 92 -12.08 -8.56 -22.07
CA LEU A 92 -11.31 -9.14 -20.96
C LEU A 92 -12.14 -9.16 -19.66
N LEU A 93 -12.88 -8.08 -19.38
CA LEU A 93 -13.79 -7.97 -18.23
C LEU A 93 -14.93 -8.98 -18.32
N ILE A 94 -15.57 -9.10 -19.49
CA ILE A 94 -16.60 -10.11 -19.76
C ILE A 94 -16.00 -11.53 -19.62
N GLY A 95 -14.82 -11.77 -20.17
CA GLY A 95 -14.12 -13.04 -20.04
C GLY A 95 -13.82 -13.40 -18.58
N LEU A 96 -13.40 -12.41 -17.78
CA LEU A 96 -13.15 -12.59 -16.35
C LEU A 96 -14.44 -12.88 -15.57
N VAL A 97 -15.52 -12.14 -15.84
CA VAL A 97 -16.84 -12.37 -15.22
C VAL A 97 -17.36 -13.77 -15.57
N LEU A 98 -17.31 -14.16 -16.85
CA LEU A 98 -17.72 -15.49 -17.31
C LEU A 98 -16.83 -16.60 -16.70
N GLY A 99 -15.53 -16.35 -16.58
CA GLY A 99 -14.59 -17.28 -15.93
C GLY A 99 -14.91 -17.49 -14.44
N VAL A 100 -15.20 -16.42 -13.71
CA VAL A 100 -15.62 -16.50 -12.30
C VAL A 100 -16.96 -17.22 -12.15
N LEU A 101 -17.95 -16.90 -12.99
CA LEU A 101 -19.24 -17.61 -13.04
C LEU A 101 -19.05 -19.11 -13.32
N GLY A 102 -18.20 -19.46 -14.29
CA GLY A 102 -17.86 -20.84 -14.61
C GLY A 102 -17.18 -21.57 -13.44
N ALA A 103 -16.25 -20.91 -12.74
CA ALA A 103 -15.59 -21.46 -11.56
C ALA A 103 -16.57 -21.68 -10.40
N LEU A 104 -17.48 -20.73 -10.14
CA LEU A 104 -18.53 -20.86 -9.11
C LEU A 104 -19.49 -22.02 -9.42
N LEU A 105 -19.93 -22.15 -10.67
CA LEU A 105 -20.79 -23.27 -11.10
C LEU A 105 -20.06 -24.62 -10.97
N ARG A 106 -18.75 -24.67 -11.26
CA ARG A 106 -17.93 -25.87 -11.09
C ARG A 106 -17.72 -26.23 -9.62
N MET A 107 -17.54 -25.23 -8.74
CA MET A 107 -17.40 -25.42 -7.30
C MET A 107 -18.71 -25.91 -6.66
N GLN A 108 -19.86 -25.42 -7.13
CA GLN A 108 -21.17 -25.93 -6.68
C GLN A 108 -21.42 -27.36 -7.13
N ARG A 109 -20.98 -27.75 -8.33
CA ARG A 109 -21.09 -29.14 -8.81
C ARG A 109 -20.23 -30.11 -8.01
N THR A 110 -19.02 -29.71 -7.63
CA THR A 110 -18.11 -30.54 -6.83
C THR A 110 -18.56 -30.66 -5.37
N ARG A 111 -19.11 -29.60 -4.76
CA ARG A 111 -19.70 -29.68 -3.42
C ARG A 111 -20.86 -30.67 -3.32
N ARG A 112 -21.70 -30.79 -4.35
CA ARG A 112 -22.79 -31.80 -4.37
C ARG A 112 -22.30 -33.24 -4.41
N GLN A 113 -21.02 -33.47 -4.68
CA GLN A 113 -20.45 -34.82 -4.80
C GLN A 113 -19.74 -35.28 -3.51
N ASP A 114 -19.41 -34.35 -2.61
CA ASP A 114 -18.68 -34.60 -1.35
C ASP A 114 -19.58 -34.81 -0.12
N ASP A 115 -20.92 -34.69 -0.24
CA ASP A 115 -21.85 -35.01 0.86
C ASP A 115 -22.00 -36.53 1.11
N ARG A 116 -21.01 -37.34 0.73
CA ARG A 116 -20.94 -38.76 1.10
C ARG A 116 -20.20 -38.86 2.43
N GLU A 117 -21.01 -39.01 3.46
CA GLU A 117 -20.67 -39.13 4.89
C GLU A 117 -19.38 -39.94 5.14
N PRO A 118 -18.32 -39.32 5.69
CA PRO A 118 -17.10 -40.03 6.04
C PRO A 118 -17.26 -40.77 7.38
N GLU A 119 -16.94 -42.07 7.34
CA GLU A 119 -16.90 -42.99 8.50
C GLU A 119 -15.79 -42.56 9.49
N PRO A 120 -16.03 -42.60 10.82
CA PRO A 120 -15.10 -42.09 11.81
C PRO A 120 -13.94 -43.08 12.05
N ALA A 121 -12.70 -42.63 11.80
CA ALA A 121 -11.49 -43.37 12.15
C ALA A 121 -10.92 -42.88 13.49
N GLU A 122 -10.70 -43.84 14.38
CA GLU A 122 -10.17 -43.70 15.74
C GLU A 122 -8.72 -43.21 15.77
N ALA A 123 -8.43 -42.41 16.80
CA ALA A 123 -7.14 -41.79 17.05
C ALA A 123 -6.24 -42.74 17.88
N GLU A 124 -4.97 -42.87 17.51
CA GLU A 124 -3.95 -43.34 18.46
C GLU A 124 -2.58 -42.67 18.26
N GLU A 125 -2.06 -42.22 19.41
CA GLU A 125 -0.85 -41.45 19.69
C GLU A 125 0.35 -42.38 19.98
N SER A 126 1.57 -41.91 19.68
CA SER A 126 2.80 -42.03 20.52
C SER A 126 4.07 -41.95 19.67
N ASN A 127 4.89 -40.92 19.92
CA ASN A 127 6.21 -40.68 19.32
C ASN A 127 7.30 -40.70 20.40
N LEU A 128 8.49 -41.26 20.10
CA LEU A 128 9.75 -41.00 20.82
C LEU A 128 10.91 -40.75 19.82
N PRO A 129 11.92 -39.92 20.15
CA PRO A 129 12.86 -39.38 19.18
C PRO A 129 14.20 -40.14 19.09
N ALA A 130 14.76 -40.18 17.87
CA ALA A 130 16.06 -40.74 17.52
C ALA A 130 17.19 -39.68 17.53
N ALA A 131 18.42 -40.17 17.77
CA ALA A 131 19.64 -39.40 18.03
C ALA A 131 20.11 -38.44 16.91
N SER A 132 20.78 -37.36 17.34
CA SER A 132 21.13 -36.15 16.59
C SER A 132 22.18 -36.33 15.50
N ALA A 133 21.78 -36.04 14.26
CA ALA A 133 22.65 -35.70 13.14
C ALA A 133 23.06 -34.20 13.17
N PRO A 134 24.16 -33.79 12.50
CA PRO A 134 24.59 -32.39 12.44
C PRO A 134 23.49 -31.47 11.88
N ALA A 135 23.39 -30.26 12.46
CA ALA A 135 22.31 -29.32 12.18
C ALA A 135 22.27 -28.94 10.67
N PRO A 136 21.12 -29.14 9.99
CA PRO A 136 20.96 -28.71 8.61
C PRO A 136 21.07 -27.18 8.49
N PRO A 137 21.42 -26.65 7.29
CA PRO A 137 21.43 -25.22 7.03
C PRO A 137 20.08 -24.58 7.40
N ALA A 138 20.14 -23.36 7.94
CA ALA A 138 18.96 -22.62 8.40
C ALA A 138 17.98 -22.40 7.23
N ASP A 139 16.71 -22.76 7.43
CA ASP A 139 15.64 -22.51 6.47
C ASP A 139 15.39 -21.00 6.34
N THR A 140 15.39 -20.48 5.11
CA THR A 140 15.16 -19.05 4.81
C THR A 140 13.73 -18.73 4.41
N ASP A 141 12.90 -19.75 4.12
CA ASP A 141 11.50 -19.57 3.71
C ASP A 141 10.59 -19.41 4.94
N VAL A 142 9.98 -18.22 5.07
CA VAL A 142 9.05 -17.85 6.15
C VAL A 142 7.88 -18.83 6.26
N GLN A 143 7.30 -19.28 5.13
CA GLN A 143 6.16 -20.21 5.17
C GLN A 143 6.57 -21.60 5.65
N ARG A 144 7.78 -22.04 5.29
CA ARG A 144 8.34 -23.30 5.77
C ARG A 144 8.67 -23.26 7.25
N LEU A 145 9.14 -22.12 7.77
CA LEU A 145 9.36 -21.93 9.20
C LEU A 145 8.04 -21.91 9.99
N LEU A 146 6.99 -21.28 9.47
CA LEU A 146 5.66 -21.30 10.09
C LEU A 146 5.02 -22.70 10.07
N SER A 147 5.17 -23.48 9.00
CA SER A 147 4.68 -24.85 8.97
C SER A 147 5.45 -25.75 9.93
N LYS A 148 6.77 -25.59 10.02
CA LYS A 148 7.62 -26.26 11.01
C LYS A 148 7.22 -25.93 12.44
N ALA A 149 6.90 -24.67 12.73
CA ALA A 149 6.42 -24.24 14.05
C ALA A 149 5.12 -24.96 14.44
N ARG A 150 4.14 -25.05 13.52
CA ARG A 150 2.88 -25.77 13.76
C ARG A 150 3.08 -27.26 13.99
N GLN A 151 3.89 -27.91 13.15
CA GLN A 151 4.20 -29.34 13.29
C GLN A 151 4.89 -29.66 14.62
N ALA A 152 5.84 -28.83 15.05
CA ALA A 152 6.48 -29.00 16.35
C ALA A 152 5.48 -28.87 17.51
N ALA A 153 4.56 -27.90 17.43
CA ALA A 153 3.52 -27.73 18.45
C ALA A 153 2.52 -28.91 18.48
N GLU A 154 2.16 -29.47 17.33
CA GLU A 154 1.32 -30.68 17.23
C GLU A 154 1.95 -31.90 17.89
N ARG A 155 3.29 -32.00 17.90
CA ARG A 155 4.03 -33.06 18.61
C ARG A 155 4.25 -32.79 20.10
N GLY A 156 3.71 -31.68 20.62
CA GLY A 156 3.94 -31.24 22.01
C GLY A 156 5.31 -30.60 22.26
N GLU A 157 6.13 -30.40 21.22
CA GLU A 157 7.46 -29.79 21.31
C GLU A 157 7.37 -28.26 21.27
N LEU A 158 6.81 -27.67 22.33
CA LEU A 158 6.45 -26.24 22.36
C LEU A 158 7.66 -25.29 22.32
N GLY A 159 8.81 -25.67 22.89
CA GLY A 159 10.05 -24.87 22.80
C GLY A 159 10.53 -24.72 21.35
N PRO A 160 10.81 -25.84 20.64
CA PRO A 160 11.16 -25.81 19.21
C PRO A 160 10.10 -25.12 18.32
N ALA A 161 8.82 -25.21 18.68
CA ALA A 161 7.74 -24.53 17.98
C ALA A 161 7.84 -22.99 18.08
N ILE A 162 8.12 -22.48 19.28
CA ILE A 162 8.33 -21.04 19.53
C ILE A 162 9.58 -20.55 18.79
N ASP A 163 10.68 -21.30 18.80
CA ASP A 163 11.92 -20.96 18.09
C ASP A 163 11.71 -20.85 16.58
N ALA A 164 10.95 -21.78 15.99
CA ALA A 164 10.62 -21.75 14.56
C ALA A 164 9.71 -20.57 14.19
N ALA A 165 8.74 -20.22 15.05
CA ALA A 165 7.89 -19.04 14.84
C ALA A 165 8.69 -17.73 14.96
N HIS A 166 9.62 -17.66 15.90
CA HIS A 166 10.53 -16.52 16.04
C HIS A 166 11.44 -16.37 14.81
N ALA A 167 12.02 -17.46 14.31
CA ALA A 167 12.82 -17.45 13.09
C ALA A 167 11.99 -16.96 11.89
N ALA A 168 10.71 -17.34 11.78
CA ALA A 168 9.82 -16.86 10.73
C ALA A 168 9.59 -15.35 10.80
N ALA A 169 9.39 -14.80 12.01
CA ALA A 169 9.28 -13.36 12.22
C ALA A 169 10.54 -12.61 11.79
N MET A 170 11.72 -13.11 12.18
CA MET A 170 13.02 -12.54 11.84
C MET A 170 13.25 -12.50 10.33
N GLN A 171 13.01 -13.62 9.65
CA GLN A 171 13.12 -13.70 8.19
C GLN A 171 12.13 -12.78 7.49
N GLY A 172 10.90 -12.68 7.98
CA GLY A 172 9.90 -11.77 7.40
C GLY A 172 10.22 -10.29 7.58
N LEU A 173 10.78 -9.90 8.73
CA LEU A 173 11.25 -8.53 8.96
C LEU A 173 12.45 -8.19 8.08
N SER A 174 13.35 -9.14 7.88
CA SER A 174 14.51 -8.97 6.99
C SER A 174 14.10 -8.85 5.53
N ALA A 175 13.19 -9.70 5.06
CA ALA A 175 12.62 -9.62 3.72
C ALA A 175 11.88 -8.29 3.46
N ALA A 176 11.32 -7.67 4.50
CA ALA A 176 10.69 -6.35 4.42
C ALA A 176 11.69 -5.18 4.56
N GLY A 177 12.99 -5.45 4.64
CA GLY A 177 14.05 -4.45 4.80
C GLY A 177 14.01 -3.71 6.13
N GLN A 178 13.33 -4.25 7.14
CA GLN A 178 13.21 -3.61 8.46
C GLN A 178 14.39 -3.92 9.39
N ILE A 179 15.06 -5.06 9.17
CA ILE A 179 16.25 -5.49 9.91
C ILE A 179 17.23 -6.19 8.97
N GLU A 180 18.51 -6.22 9.35
CA GLU A 180 19.56 -6.99 8.69
C GLU A 180 19.99 -8.15 9.59
N LEU A 181 19.85 -9.39 9.11
CA LEU A 181 20.14 -10.61 9.88
C LEU A 181 21.65 -10.90 9.88
N GLU A 182 22.24 -10.82 11.06
CA GLU A 182 23.64 -11.16 11.30
C GLU A 182 23.74 -12.17 12.44
N ARG A 183 24.74 -13.05 12.37
CA ARG A 183 24.85 -14.20 13.27
C ARG A 183 25.21 -13.80 14.70
N ASP A 184 25.86 -12.65 14.88
CA ASP A 184 26.35 -12.10 16.14
C ASP A 184 25.39 -11.09 16.79
N ARG A 185 24.29 -10.74 16.11
CA ARG A 185 23.30 -9.80 16.63
C ARG A 185 22.29 -10.45 17.58
N THR A 186 21.93 -9.73 18.63
CA THR A 186 20.97 -10.16 19.65
C THR A 186 19.56 -9.64 19.37
N ASN A 187 18.55 -10.22 20.01
CA ASN A 187 17.16 -9.73 19.95
C ASN A 187 17.04 -8.24 20.32
N GLY A 188 17.88 -7.76 21.24
CA GLY A 188 17.94 -6.35 21.65
C GLY A 188 18.49 -5.42 20.57
N ASP A 189 19.35 -5.90 19.67
CA ASP A 189 19.85 -5.12 18.52
C ASP A 189 18.75 -4.96 17.47
N TYR A 190 18.03 -6.04 17.15
CA TYR A 190 16.90 -5.99 16.22
C TYR A 190 15.77 -5.07 16.72
N LEU A 191 15.49 -5.08 18.03
CA LEU A 191 14.54 -4.13 18.63
C LEU A 191 14.98 -2.67 18.52
N ARG A 192 16.29 -2.38 18.50
CA ARG A 192 16.79 -1.02 18.31
C ARG A 192 16.55 -0.52 16.88
N ASP A 193 16.75 -1.37 15.87
CA ASP A 193 16.48 -1.04 14.47
C ASP A 193 15.00 -0.70 14.24
N LEU A 194 14.12 -1.50 14.85
CA LEU A 194 12.67 -1.34 14.71
C LEU A 194 12.08 -0.11 15.39
N ARG A 195 12.84 0.67 16.19
CA ARG A 195 12.33 1.89 16.84
C ARG A 195 11.75 2.92 15.87
N LYS A 196 12.20 2.90 14.61
CA LYS A 196 11.70 3.77 13.53
C LYS A 196 10.30 3.38 13.05
N ALA A 197 9.81 2.18 13.39
CA ALA A 197 8.49 1.65 13.06
C ALA A 197 7.74 1.22 14.34
N PRO A 198 7.20 2.17 15.13
CA PRO A 198 6.58 1.90 16.43
C PRO A 198 5.57 0.74 16.50
N PRO A 199 4.65 0.55 15.52
CA PRO A 199 3.71 -0.57 15.58
C PRO A 199 4.41 -1.93 15.41
N VAL A 200 5.40 -2.03 14.51
CA VAL A 200 6.17 -3.26 14.28
C VAL A 200 7.07 -3.57 15.48
N TYR A 201 7.67 -2.54 16.07
CA TYR A 201 8.45 -2.64 17.30
C TYR A 201 7.65 -3.23 18.46
N ALA A 202 6.41 -2.76 18.69
CA ALA A 202 5.58 -3.23 19.79
C ALA A 202 5.21 -4.72 19.65
N ASP A 203 4.85 -5.14 18.42
CA ASP A 203 4.51 -6.53 18.12
C ASP A 203 5.74 -7.45 18.28
N PHE A 204 6.89 -7.05 17.71
CA PHE A 204 8.12 -7.81 17.80
C PHE A 204 8.67 -7.91 19.22
N ARG A 205 8.59 -6.83 20.01
CA ARG A 205 8.97 -6.85 21.44
C ARG A 205 8.16 -7.86 22.25
N ALA A 206 6.87 -7.98 21.97
CA ALA A 206 6.02 -8.95 22.65
C ALA A 206 6.39 -10.40 22.26
N ILE A 207 6.76 -10.64 21.00
CA ILE A 207 7.27 -11.94 20.53
C ILE A 207 8.58 -12.28 21.24
N VAL A 208 9.56 -11.38 21.22
CA VAL A 208 10.87 -11.57 21.87
C VAL A 208 10.73 -11.87 23.36
N GLY A 209 9.87 -11.16 24.08
CA GLY A 209 9.68 -11.41 25.53
C GLY A 209 9.16 -12.81 25.85
N GLN A 210 8.29 -13.38 25.00
CA GLN A 210 7.81 -14.75 25.18
C GLN A 210 8.88 -15.78 24.80
N VAL A 211 9.67 -15.52 23.76
CA VAL A 211 10.81 -16.36 23.35
C VAL A 211 11.87 -16.39 24.46
N GLU A 212 12.23 -15.24 25.03
CA GLU A 212 13.20 -15.15 26.13
C GLU A 212 12.70 -15.87 27.39
N THR A 213 11.41 -15.79 27.69
CA THR A 213 10.82 -16.55 28.81
C THR A 213 10.88 -18.05 28.55
N ALA A 214 10.63 -18.50 27.32
CA ALA A 214 10.70 -19.92 26.96
C ALA A 214 12.13 -20.47 26.95
N GLN A 215 13.12 -19.67 26.51
CA GLN A 215 14.52 -20.09 26.41
C GLN A 215 15.28 -19.96 27.73
N PHE A 216 15.02 -18.90 28.51
CA PHE A 216 15.82 -18.53 29.68
C PHE A 216 15.02 -18.47 30.99
N GLY A 217 13.69 -18.46 30.94
CA GLY A 217 12.82 -18.26 32.11
C GLY A 217 12.64 -19.48 33.02
N GLY A 218 13.21 -20.63 32.68
CA GLY A 218 13.18 -21.87 33.48
C GLY A 218 11.80 -22.55 33.61
N ALA A 219 10.71 -21.87 33.24
CA ALA A 219 9.37 -22.45 33.17
C ALA A 219 9.16 -23.16 31.82
N PRO A 220 8.57 -24.36 31.79
CA PRO A 220 8.27 -25.05 30.55
C PRO A 220 7.25 -24.23 29.71
N PRO A 221 7.45 -24.10 28.39
CA PRO A 221 6.54 -23.35 27.53
C PRO A 221 5.15 -23.99 27.50
N THR A 222 4.11 -23.16 27.55
CA THR A 222 2.71 -23.61 27.51
C THR A 222 2.12 -23.46 26.11
N ARG A 223 1.08 -24.24 25.78
CA ARG A 223 0.41 -24.17 24.48
C ARG A 223 -0.13 -22.77 24.20
N ALA A 224 -0.71 -22.13 25.22
CA ALA A 224 -1.19 -20.76 25.15
C ALA A 224 -0.09 -19.74 24.82
N ALA A 225 1.13 -19.95 25.31
CA ALA A 225 2.28 -19.10 24.94
C ALA A 225 2.63 -19.27 23.46
N PHE A 226 2.69 -20.51 22.95
CA PHE A 226 2.94 -20.76 21.53
C PHE A 226 1.87 -20.12 20.63
N ASP A 227 0.58 -20.33 20.93
CA ASP A 227 -0.52 -19.78 20.12
C ASP A 227 -0.46 -18.23 20.11
N SER A 228 -0.12 -17.62 21.25
CA SER A 228 0.10 -16.17 21.36
C SER A 228 1.26 -15.66 20.49
N VAL A 229 2.40 -16.36 20.48
CA VAL A 229 3.53 -16.04 19.58
C VAL A 229 3.09 -16.15 18.13
N LEU A 230 2.45 -17.26 17.75
CA LEU A 230 2.08 -17.54 16.36
C LEU A 230 1.10 -16.49 15.81
N ASP A 231 0.09 -16.09 16.59
CA ASP A 231 -0.86 -15.05 16.21
C ASP A 231 -0.18 -13.69 16.01
N LYS A 232 0.74 -13.31 16.90
CA LYS A 232 1.52 -12.06 16.77
C LYS A 232 2.41 -12.07 15.54
N VAL A 233 3.14 -13.17 15.32
CA VAL A 233 4.01 -13.33 14.14
C VAL A 233 3.18 -13.22 12.86
N THR A 234 2.07 -13.95 12.75
CA THR A 234 1.25 -13.94 11.54
C THR A 234 0.55 -12.60 11.29
N SER A 235 0.08 -11.92 12.34
CA SER A 235 -0.47 -10.56 12.25
C SER A 235 0.59 -9.55 11.77
N MET A 236 1.79 -9.60 12.34
CA MET A 236 2.92 -8.75 11.94
C MET A 236 3.29 -8.97 10.47
N LEU A 237 3.43 -10.23 10.04
CA LEU A 237 3.76 -10.57 8.65
C LEU A 237 2.68 -10.10 7.65
N ARG A 238 1.40 -10.18 8.01
CA ARG A 238 0.30 -9.64 7.18
C ARG A 238 0.39 -8.13 7.01
N ARG A 239 0.69 -7.39 8.09
CA ARG A 239 0.89 -5.93 8.03
C ARG A 239 2.07 -5.56 7.16
N LEU A 240 3.19 -6.26 7.30
CA LEU A 240 4.38 -6.05 6.46
C LEU A 240 4.05 -6.30 4.99
N ALA A 241 3.37 -7.39 4.65
CA ALA A 241 2.98 -7.67 3.27
C ALA A 241 2.11 -6.55 2.65
N VAL A 242 1.17 -5.99 3.41
CA VAL A 242 0.35 -4.85 2.96
C VAL A 242 1.20 -3.59 2.78
N LEU A 243 2.13 -3.30 3.70
CA LEU A 243 3.05 -2.15 3.57
C LEU A 243 4.01 -2.30 2.39
N SER A 244 4.55 -3.50 2.15
CA SER A 244 5.40 -3.78 0.99
C SER A 244 4.62 -3.60 -0.32
N LEU A 245 3.36 -4.05 -0.35
CA LEU A 245 2.48 -3.85 -1.51
C LEU A 245 2.16 -2.37 -1.73
N LEU A 246 1.90 -1.61 -0.66
CA LEU A 246 1.70 -0.15 -0.71
C LEU A 246 2.97 0.59 -1.13
N ALA A 247 4.15 0.16 -0.70
CA ALA A 247 5.42 0.77 -1.10
C ALA A 247 5.76 0.48 -2.58
N LEU A 248 5.39 -0.70 -3.07
CA LEU A 248 5.51 -1.03 -4.50
C LEU A 248 4.48 -0.30 -5.38
N MET A 249 3.31 0.04 -4.82
CA MET A 249 2.28 0.83 -5.51
C MET A 249 2.43 2.34 -5.33
N GLY A 250 3.11 2.78 -4.28
CA GLY A 250 3.42 4.16 -4.01
C GLY A 250 4.64 4.56 -4.84
N CYS A 251 4.38 5.18 -6.00
CA CYS A 251 5.38 5.89 -6.79
C CYS A 251 6.41 6.56 -5.88
N GLY A 252 7.68 6.19 -6.08
CA GLY A 252 8.82 6.68 -5.32
C GLY A 252 8.73 8.19 -5.11
N SER A 253 8.36 8.58 -3.89
CA SER A 253 8.45 9.95 -3.40
C SER A 253 9.91 10.19 -3.04
N GLY A 254 10.79 10.11 -4.04
CA GLY A 254 12.13 10.64 -3.91
C GLY A 254 11.98 12.09 -3.50
N THR A 255 12.57 12.46 -2.37
CA THR A 255 12.75 13.84 -1.90
C THR A 255 13.72 14.56 -2.84
N GLY A 256 13.32 14.70 -4.10
CA GLY A 256 13.93 15.62 -5.05
C GLY A 256 13.61 17.06 -4.64
N PRO A 257 14.39 18.04 -5.10
CA PRO A 257 14.07 19.45 -4.90
C PRO A 257 12.61 19.68 -5.34
N SER A 258 11.83 20.28 -4.44
CA SER A 258 10.38 20.53 -4.59
C SER A 258 10.06 20.82 -6.05
N SER A 259 9.39 19.89 -6.72
CA SER A 259 9.01 20.05 -8.12
C SER A 259 8.13 21.29 -8.20
N GLU A 260 8.67 22.34 -8.80
CA GLU A 260 8.00 23.62 -8.95
C GLU A 260 6.58 23.40 -9.49
N THR A 261 5.57 23.80 -8.70
CA THR A 261 4.20 23.73 -9.18
C THR A 261 4.02 24.84 -10.22
N PRO A 262 3.26 24.62 -11.32
CA PRO A 262 3.01 25.67 -12.32
C PRO A 262 2.52 26.99 -11.70
N ASP A 263 1.80 26.93 -10.58
CA ASP A 263 1.28 28.07 -9.84
C ASP A 263 2.36 28.96 -9.21
N THR A 264 3.54 28.44 -8.86
CA THR A 264 4.63 29.20 -8.19
C THR A 264 5.66 29.78 -9.16
N SER A 265 5.53 29.50 -10.45
CA SER A 265 6.38 30.10 -11.49
C SER A 265 6.09 31.60 -11.65
N PRO A 266 6.95 32.41 -12.28
CA PRO A 266 6.69 33.83 -12.48
C PRO A 266 5.35 34.14 -13.18
N SER A 267 4.95 33.31 -14.16
CA SER A 267 3.66 33.41 -14.85
C SER A 267 2.49 32.73 -14.10
N GLY A 268 2.78 32.07 -12.98
CA GLY A 268 1.79 31.35 -12.17
C GLY A 268 0.84 32.28 -11.40
N LEU A 269 -0.18 31.68 -10.78
CA LEU A 269 -1.30 32.39 -10.14
C LEU A 269 -1.29 32.29 -8.60
N TYR A 270 -0.21 31.83 -7.99
CA TYR A 270 -0.11 31.64 -6.53
C TYR A 270 -0.47 32.92 -5.74
N THR A 271 0.14 34.04 -6.10
CA THR A 271 -0.07 35.34 -5.43
C THR A 271 -1.50 35.84 -5.64
N PHE A 272 -2.04 35.67 -6.85
CA PHE A 272 -3.43 36.04 -7.15
C PHE A 272 -4.42 35.24 -6.29
N LYS A 273 -4.25 33.91 -6.20
CA LYS A 273 -5.08 33.05 -5.35
C LYS A 273 -4.97 33.45 -3.89
N ARG A 274 -3.75 33.70 -3.40
CA ARG A 274 -3.52 34.14 -2.02
C ARG A 274 -4.18 35.48 -1.72
N LEU A 275 -4.09 36.43 -2.65
CA LEU A 275 -4.73 37.75 -2.53
C LEU A 275 -6.24 37.63 -2.31
N LEU A 276 -6.91 36.81 -3.12
CA LEU A 276 -8.35 36.57 -2.99
C LEU A 276 -8.71 35.81 -1.70
N LEU A 277 -7.91 34.79 -1.33
CA LEU A 277 -8.12 34.05 -0.08
C LEU A 277 -8.01 34.97 1.16
N ASP A 278 -7.04 35.88 1.17
CA ASP A 278 -6.84 36.82 2.28
C ASP A 278 -7.93 37.92 2.33
N GLN A 279 -8.68 38.13 1.24
CA GLN A 279 -9.90 38.93 1.20
C GLN A 279 -11.14 38.16 1.70
N GLY A 280 -10.98 36.88 2.07
CA GLY A 280 -12.06 36.03 2.55
C GLY A 280 -12.81 35.28 1.45
N ALA A 281 -12.36 35.36 0.20
CA ALA A 281 -12.96 34.63 -0.90
C ALA A 281 -12.62 33.13 -0.87
N LYS A 282 -13.50 32.28 -1.38
CA LYS A 282 -13.24 30.87 -1.67
C LYS A 282 -12.77 30.73 -3.10
N VAL A 283 -11.48 30.49 -3.30
CA VAL A 283 -10.90 30.40 -4.65
C VAL A 283 -10.81 28.94 -5.09
N HIS A 284 -11.43 28.61 -6.22
CA HIS A 284 -11.40 27.29 -6.81
C HIS A 284 -10.82 27.33 -8.22
N THR A 285 -9.81 26.50 -8.48
CA THR A 285 -9.34 26.25 -9.85
C THR A 285 -10.26 25.21 -10.48
N ARG A 286 -11.06 25.62 -11.46
CA ARG A 286 -12.12 24.76 -12.00
C ARG A 286 -11.55 23.70 -12.93
N ILE A 287 -11.63 22.44 -12.53
CA ILE A 287 -11.25 21.30 -13.36
C ILE A 287 -12.47 20.68 -14.08
N LYS A 288 -13.68 20.83 -13.49
CA LYS A 288 -14.94 20.30 -14.02
C LYS A 288 -15.43 21.11 -15.25
N PRO A 289 -16.22 20.51 -16.16
CA PRO A 289 -16.85 21.23 -17.28
C PRO A 289 -17.73 22.39 -16.80
N LEU A 290 -17.88 23.44 -17.62
CA LEU A 290 -18.67 24.64 -17.26
C LEU A 290 -20.19 24.38 -17.18
N ALA A 291 -20.69 23.26 -17.70
CA ALA A 291 -22.10 22.87 -17.59
C ALA A 291 -22.65 22.71 -16.15
N LYS A 292 -21.79 22.76 -15.12
CA LYS A 292 -22.15 22.60 -13.70
C LYS A 292 -21.67 23.76 -12.84
N LEU A 293 -22.03 25.00 -13.19
CA LEU A 293 -21.76 26.16 -12.33
C LEU A 293 -22.72 26.11 -11.13
N GLU A 294 -22.18 26.09 -9.92
CA GLU A 294 -22.95 26.05 -8.67
C GLU A 294 -22.42 27.15 -7.74
N ASP A 295 -23.29 28.09 -7.35
CA ASP A 295 -23.03 29.14 -6.34
C ASP A 295 -21.68 29.86 -6.47
N VAL A 296 -21.47 30.47 -7.66
CA VAL A 296 -20.26 31.23 -7.99
C VAL A 296 -20.60 32.71 -8.07
N SER A 297 -19.81 33.55 -7.40
CA SER A 297 -19.97 35.01 -7.40
C SER A 297 -19.20 35.65 -8.56
N ALA A 298 -17.97 35.19 -8.79
CA ALA A 298 -17.11 35.69 -9.86
C ALA A 298 -16.39 34.56 -10.61
N ILE A 299 -16.25 34.70 -11.92
CA ILE A 299 -15.51 33.76 -12.78
C ILE A 299 -14.37 34.49 -13.48
N VAL A 300 -13.15 33.99 -13.34
CA VAL A 300 -11.95 34.52 -14.04
C VAL A 300 -11.57 33.56 -15.15
N VAL A 301 -11.65 34.00 -16.40
CA VAL A 301 -11.34 33.18 -17.58
C VAL A 301 -10.00 33.58 -18.19
N PHE A 302 -9.07 32.63 -18.26
CA PHE A 302 -7.74 32.76 -18.86
C PHE A 302 -7.60 32.11 -20.24
N SER A 303 -8.58 31.29 -20.66
CA SER A 303 -8.49 30.45 -21.88
C SER A 303 -9.27 31.02 -23.05
N SER A 304 -8.73 30.84 -24.27
CA SER A 304 -9.43 31.07 -25.53
C SER A 304 -10.27 29.90 -26.00
N ASP A 305 -9.99 28.69 -25.49
CA ASP A 305 -10.48 27.44 -26.07
C ASP A 305 -11.81 26.98 -25.42
N LEU A 306 -12.73 27.92 -25.20
CA LEU A 306 -14.09 27.61 -24.74
C LEU A 306 -14.97 27.23 -25.92
N GLU A 307 -15.78 26.19 -25.76
CA GLU A 307 -16.82 25.84 -26.75
C GLU A 307 -17.91 26.92 -26.77
N ASP A 308 -18.62 27.07 -27.89
CA ASP A 308 -19.63 28.13 -28.04
C ASP A 308 -20.79 27.94 -27.03
N GLU A 309 -21.15 26.70 -26.72
CA GLU A 309 -22.13 26.39 -25.68
C GLU A 309 -21.66 26.82 -24.28
N GLU A 310 -20.36 26.74 -24.00
CA GLU A 310 -19.79 27.19 -22.73
C GLU A 310 -19.75 28.72 -22.63
N LYS A 311 -19.45 29.40 -23.74
CA LYS A 311 -19.53 30.86 -23.84
C LYS A 311 -20.95 31.35 -23.60
N ASP A 312 -21.93 30.74 -24.27
CA ASP A 312 -23.35 31.09 -24.12
C ASP A 312 -23.83 30.89 -22.68
N LEU A 313 -23.39 29.81 -22.02
CA LEU A 313 -23.71 29.54 -20.63
C LEU A 313 -23.13 30.62 -19.70
N LEU A 314 -21.87 31.02 -19.90
CA LEU A 314 -21.24 32.09 -19.12
C LEU A 314 -21.90 33.44 -19.38
N LEU A 315 -22.23 33.78 -20.62
CA LEU A 315 -22.94 35.02 -20.96
C LEU A 315 -24.34 35.06 -20.36
N LYS A 316 -25.06 33.94 -20.38
CA LYS A 316 -26.36 33.82 -19.70
C LYS A 316 -26.23 34.03 -18.19
N TRP A 317 -25.17 33.50 -17.57
CA TRP A 317 -24.87 33.71 -16.15
C TRP A 317 -24.52 35.17 -15.84
N VAL A 318 -23.70 35.83 -16.66
CA VAL A 318 -23.40 37.28 -16.55
C VAL A 318 -24.68 38.11 -16.67
N ASN A 319 -25.53 37.81 -17.66
CA ASN A 319 -26.80 38.52 -17.84
C ASN A 319 -27.74 38.38 -16.63
N GLY A 320 -27.58 37.30 -15.86
CA GLY A 320 -28.29 37.06 -14.60
C GLY A 320 -27.71 37.79 -13.37
N GLY A 321 -26.65 38.59 -13.52
CA GLY A 321 -26.00 39.32 -12.42
C GLY A 321 -24.60 38.83 -12.06
N GLY A 322 -24.07 37.83 -12.74
CA GLY A 322 -22.71 37.32 -12.49
C GLY A 322 -21.61 38.29 -12.92
N VAL A 323 -20.43 38.18 -12.29
CA VAL A 323 -19.23 38.96 -12.63
C VAL A 323 -18.20 38.10 -13.37
N LEU A 324 -17.95 38.39 -14.63
CA LEU A 324 -16.97 37.68 -15.46
C LEU A 324 -15.72 38.54 -15.65
N ILE A 325 -14.53 37.95 -15.48
CA ILE A 325 -13.26 38.63 -15.72
C ILE A 325 -12.57 37.91 -16.89
N SER A 326 -12.55 38.55 -18.05
CA SER A 326 -12.01 38.03 -19.31
C SER A 326 -10.54 38.43 -19.47
N VAL A 327 -9.64 37.48 -19.21
CA VAL A 327 -8.20 37.72 -19.09
C VAL A 327 -7.46 37.12 -20.27
N GLY A 328 -6.84 37.96 -21.10
CA GLY A 328 -6.04 37.50 -22.23
C GLY A 328 -6.81 36.82 -23.37
N THR A 329 -8.14 36.69 -23.27
CA THR A 329 -8.98 35.91 -24.18
C THR A 329 -9.98 36.78 -24.93
N SER A 330 -10.15 36.54 -26.23
CA SER A 330 -11.14 37.23 -27.07
C SER A 330 -12.51 36.56 -27.07
N ALA A 331 -12.70 35.51 -26.27
CA ALA A 331 -13.92 34.70 -26.28
C ALA A 331 -15.22 35.48 -25.98
N PHE A 332 -15.09 36.66 -25.36
CA PHE A 332 -16.22 37.50 -24.94
C PHE A 332 -16.16 38.92 -25.51
N ASP A 333 -15.23 39.20 -26.43
CA ASP A 333 -15.00 40.54 -26.99
C ASP A 333 -16.27 41.11 -27.65
N GLU A 334 -16.99 40.29 -28.43
CA GLU A 334 -18.24 40.68 -29.08
C GLU A 334 -19.37 41.03 -28.09
N ALA A 335 -19.49 40.26 -27.01
CA ALA A 335 -20.57 40.44 -26.03
C ALA A 335 -20.46 41.77 -25.26
N GLY A 336 -19.24 42.28 -25.11
CA GLY A 336 -18.99 43.58 -24.48
C GLY A 336 -18.66 44.67 -25.48
N ASP A 337 -18.71 44.43 -26.79
CA ASP A 337 -18.31 45.38 -27.83
C ASP A 337 -16.90 46.00 -27.59
N VAL A 338 -15.97 45.12 -27.21
CA VAL A 338 -14.57 45.46 -26.94
C VAL A 338 -13.69 44.77 -27.98
N GLN A 339 -12.71 45.48 -28.54
CA GLN A 339 -11.74 44.92 -29.48
C GLN A 339 -10.34 44.95 -28.87
N ARG A 340 -9.67 43.79 -28.78
CA ARG A 340 -8.25 43.73 -28.40
C ARG A 340 -7.35 44.17 -29.55
N ARG A 341 -6.40 45.05 -29.26
CA ARG A 341 -5.41 45.53 -30.23
C ARG A 341 -4.00 45.23 -29.75
N TYR A 342 -3.13 44.86 -30.69
CA TYR A 342 -1.69 44.82 -30.44
C TYR A 342 -1.16 46.24 -30.62
N THR A 343 -0.81 46.89 -29.52
CA THR A 343 -0.28 48.25 -29.50
C THR A 343 0.68 48.33 -28.33
N ASP A 344 1.92 48.74 -28.61
CA ASP A 344 2.88 49.05 -27.55
C ASP A 344 2.46 50.36 -26.89
N CYS A 345 1.80 50.24 -25.74
CA CYS A 345 1.32 51.37 -24.96
C CYS A 345 2.32 51.82 -23.89
N GLY A 346 3.52 51.21 -23.88
CA GLY A 346 4.53 51.38 -22.86
C GLY A 346 4.27 50.57 -21.59
N ARG A 347 5.12 50.79 -20.59
CA ARG A 347 5.17 49.96 -19.37
C ARG A 347 4.44 50.53 -18.17
N ARG A 348 3.75 51.65 -18.37
CA ARG A 348 3.04 52.36 -17.30
C ARG A 348 1.61 52.58 -17.74
N ALA A 349 0.70 52.10 -16.91
CA ALA A 349 -0.71 52.40 -17.05
C ALA A 349 -1.13 53.39 -15.97
N LYS A 350 -2.22 54.11 -16.23
CA LYS A 350 -2.80 55.13 -15.36
C LYS A 350 -4.20 54.69 -14.94
N TYR A 351 -4.49 54.80 -13.65
CA TYR A 351 -5.84 54.56 -13.13
C TYR A 351 -6.73 55.75 -13.46
N MET A 352 -7.89 55.48 -14.06
CA MET A 352 -8.89 56.48 -14.41
C MET A 352 -9.95 56.49 -13.32
N ASN A 353 -9.75 57.28 -12.27
CA ASN A 353 -10.77 57.48 -11.24
C ASN A 353 -11.68 58.65 -11.64
N ALA A 354 -12.99 58.48 -11.49
CA ALA A 354 -13.96 59.46 -11.96
C ALA A 354 -13.96 60.77 -11.16
N GLU A 355 -13.47 60.79 -9.90
CA GLU A 355 -13.73 61.93 -8.99
C GLU A 355 -12.59 62.28 -8.00
N GLY A 356 -11.35 61.84 -8.24
CA GLY A 356 -10.22 62.07 -7.32
C GLY A 356 -9.09 62.95 -7.88
N PRO A 357 -8.26 63.58 -7.01
CA PRO A 357 -6.97 64.11 -7.45
C PRO A 357 -6.18 63.01 -8.15
N ASP A 358 -5.42 63.37 -9.18
CA ASP A 358 -4.64 62.49 -10.05
C ASP A 358 -3.56 61.73 -9.26
N VAL A 359 -3.97 60.74 -8.47
CA VAL A 359 -3.08 59.78 -7.84
C VAL A 359 -2.70 58.81 -8.94
N SER A 360 -1.66 59.16 -9.68
CA SER A 360 -1.10 58.30 -10.71
C SER A 360 -0.52 57.05 -10.03
N LEU A 361 -1.34 56.02 -9.85
CA LEU A 361 -0.86 54.68 -9.52
C LEU A 361 0.07 54.24 -10.64
N LYS A 362 1.27 53.79 -10.30
CA LYS A 362 2.29 53.39 -11.25
C LYS A 362 2.14 51.90 -11.47
N PHE A 363 1.20 51.52 -12.32
CA PHE A 363 1.07 50.13 -12.73
C PHE A 363 2.23 49.73 -13.63
N ALA A 364 2.72 48.52 -13.44
CA ALA A 364 3.69 47.89 -14.30
C ALA A 364 2.96 46.92 -15.23
N VAL A 365 2.80 47.28 -16.49
CA VAL A 365 2.17 46.43 -17.50
C VAL A 365 3.21 46.04 -18.54
N LEU A 366 2.99 44.92 -19.25
CA LEU A 366 3.80 44.61 -20.42
C LEU A 366 3.44 45.57 -21.55
N GLY A 367 2.14 45.86 -21.70
CA GLY A 367 1.65 46.89 -22.60
C GLY A 367 1.80 46.53 -24.07
N GLY A 368 1.89 45.24 -24.41
CA GLY A 368 1.86 44.75 -25.79
C GLY A 368 0.44 44.65 -26.35
N ARG A 369 -0.58 44.73 -25.48
CA ARG A 369 -2.00 44.72 -25.86
C ARG A 369 -2.80 45.80 -25.12
N THR A 370 -3.70 46.44 -25.86
CA THR A 370 -4.70 47.38 -25.35
C THR A 370 -6.09 46.98 -25.82
N LEU A 371 -7.09 47.69 -25.35
CA LEU A 371 -8.50 47.52 -25.69
C LEU A 371 -8.98 48.76 -26.44
N LYS A 372 -9.89 48.55 -27.40
CA LYS A 372 -10.68 49.60 -28.00
C LYS A 372 -12.15 49.36 -27.69
N VAL A 373 -12.84 50.41 -27.30
CA VAL A 373 -14.29 50.44 -27.08
C VAL A 373 -14.94 51.19 -28.23
N ASP A 374 -16.06 50.68 -28.75
CA ASP A 374 -16.86 51.43 -29.71
C ASP A 374 -17.70 52.51 -29.00
N SER A 375 -17.53 53.77 -29.41
CA SER A 375 -18.31 54.89 -28.86
C SER A 375 -19.79 54.82 -29.22
N GLU A 376 -20.16 54.08 -30.27
CA GLU A 376 -21.54 53.88 -30.71
C GLU A 376 -22.17 52.60 -30.11
N SER A 377 -21.45 51.93 -29.21
CA SER A 377 -21.92 50.69 -28.62
C SER A 377 -23.22 50.87 -27.83
N PRO A 378 -24.18 49.95 -27.94
CA PRO A 378 -25.33 49.91 -27.04
C PRO A 378 -24.97 49.43 -25.62
N VAL A 379 -23.79 48.82 -25.43
CA VAL A 379 -23.31 48.36 -24.13
C VAL A 379 -22.67 49.54 -23.40
N SER A 380 -22.96 49.70 -22.11
CA SER A 380 -22.29 50.72 -21.31
C SER A 380 -20.88 50.25 -20.92
N HIS A 381 -19.89 51.14 -21.08
CA HIS A 381 -18.51 50.87 -20.71
C HIS A 381 -18.00 51.84 -19.65
N PHE A 382 -17.06 51.35 -18.84
CA PHE A 382 -16.26 52.17 -17.95
C PHE A 382 -14.79 51.79 -18.09
N VAL A 383 -13.95 52.75 -18.49
CA VAL A 383 -12.50 52.55 -18.60
C VAL A 383 -11.88 52.76 -17.21
N LEU A 384 -11.36 51.69 -16.61
CA LEU A 384 -10.71 51.72 -15.30
C LEU A 384 -9.24 52.15 -15.40
N VAL A 385 -8.56 51.70 -16.45
CA VAL A 385 -7.12 51.89 -16.61
C VAL A 385 -6.83 52.22 -18.06
N GLU A 386 -5.99 53.22 -18.28
CA GLU A 386 -5.46 53.60 -19.60
C GLU A 386 -3.96 53.30 -19.68
N CYS A 387 -3.49 52.89 -20.85
CA CYS A 387 -2.08 52.71 -21.13
C CYS A 387 -1.78 53.40 -22.46
N GLY A 388 -0.80 54.32 -22.49
CA GLY A 388 -0.50 55.08 -23.70
C GLY A 388 -1.66 55.92 -24.26
N GLY A 389 -2.67 56.25 -23.43
CA GLY A 389 -3.89 56.94 -23.86
C GLY A 389 -4.96 56.02 -24.48
N GLU A 390 -4.70 54.72 -24.54
CA GLU A 390 -5.65 53.70 -24.99
C GLU A 390 -6.26 52.98 -23.77
N PRO A 391 -7.53 52.56 -23.82
CA PRO A 391 -8.12 51.73 -22.78
C PRO A 391 -7.31 50.46 -22.54
N TYR A 392 -7.00 50.15 -21.29
CA TYR A 392 -6.27 48.95 -20.89
C TYR A 392 -7.15 48.01 -20.07
N ILE A 393 -7.91 48.51 -19.09
CA ILE A 393 -8.95 47.71 -18.41
C ILE A 393 -10.30 48.37 -18.61
N VAL A 394 -11.25 47.60 -19.13
CA VAL A 394 -12.61 48.07 -19.44
C VAL A 394 -13.62 47.20 -18.73
N ASN A 395 -14.58 47.82 -18.06
CA ASN A 395 -15.77 47.16 -17.55
C ASN A 395 -16.91 47.37 -18.56
N ALA A 396 -17.54 46.29 -19.02
CA ALA A 396 -18.74 46.35 -19.85
C ALA A 396 -19.94 45.76 -19.10
N PHE A 397 -21.14 46.29 -19.36
CA PHE A 397 -22.38 45.89 -18.68
C PHE A 397 -23.45 45.42 -19.68
N PRO A 398 -23.31 44.23 -20.28
CA PRO A 398 -24.24 43.72 -21.29
C PRO A 398 -25.62 43.29 -20.72
N GLY A 399 -25.81 43.31 -19.39
CA GLY A 399 -27.03 42.88 -18.71
C GLY A 399 -27.05 43.33 -17.24
N ALA A 400 -27.55 42.47 -16.34
CA ALA A 400 -27.55 42.77 -14.90
C ALA A 400 -26.18 42.59 -14.22
N GLY A 401 -25.28 41.82 -14.83
CA GLY A 401 -23.91 41.61 -14.36
C GLY A 401 -22.89 42.47 -15.10
N ALA A 402 -21.62 42.08 -15.01
CA ALA A 402 -20.51 42.82 -15.59
C ALA A 402 -19.45 41.89 -16.20
N ILE A 403 -18.76 42.39 -17.22
CA ILE A 403 -17.56 41.75 -17.79
C ILE A 403 -16.37 42.72 -17.65
N HIS A 404 -15.33 42.29 -16.93
CA HIS A 404 -14.06 43.00 -16.81
C HIS A 404 -13.08 42.46 -17.86
N TYR A 405 -12.68 43.29 -18.82
CA TYR A 405 -11.73 42.94 -19.86
C TYR A 405 -10.32 43.30 -19.43
N VAL A 406 -9.45 42.30 -19.37
CA VAL A 406 -8.01 42.46 -19.12
C VAL A 406 -7.25 41.93 -20.36
N PRO A 407 -6.49 42.79 -21.07
CA PRO A 407 -5.88 42.46 -22.36
C PRO A 407 -4.78 41.40 -22.25
N GLU A 408 -4.10 41.34 -21.10
CA GLU A 408 -2.89 40.56 -20.85
C GLU A 408 -3.05 39.68 -19.60
N PRO A 409 -2.87 38.35 -19.69
CA PRO A 409 -2.92 37.48 -18.52
C PRO A 409 -1.77 37.72 -17.53
N GLU A 410 -0.67 38.29 -17.99
CA GLU A 410 0.51 38.58 -17.20
C GLU A 410 0.22 39.58 -16.08
N LEU A 411 -0.84 40.40 -16.17
CA LEU A 411 -1.24 41.30 -15.08
C LEU A 411 -1.57 40.54 -13.78
N LEU A 412 -2.13 39.32 -13.90
CA LEU A 412 -2.49 38.45 -12.76
C LEU A 412 -1.35 37.50 -12.34
N SER A 413 -0.19 37.57 -13.00
CA SER A 413 0.94 36.69 -12.71
C SER A 413 1.65 37.02 -11.39
N ASN A 414 2.36 36.04 -10.82
CA ASN A 414 3.24 36.26 -9.67
C ASN A 414 4.31 37.31 -9.93
N ALA A 415 4.82 37.48 -11.14
CA ALA A 415 5.81 38.52 -11.42
C ALA A 415 5.17 39.92 -11.36
N SER A 416 4.01 40.10 -11.99
CA SER A 416 3.28 41.38 -12.02
C SER A 416 2.79 41.79 -10.63
N LEU A 417 2.22 40.85 -9.86
CA LEU A 417 1.68 41.12 -8.54
C LEU A 417 2.75 41.41 -7.48
N SER A 418 4.04 41.39 -7.84
CA SER A 418 5.11 41.84 -6.94
C SER A 418 5.15 43.37 -6.84
N VAL A 419 4.56 44.06 -7.82
CA VAL A 419 4.31 45.51 -7.85
C VAL A 419 3.02 45.78 -7.07
N ALA A 420 3.12 46.56 -5.99
CA ALA A 420 2.00 46.77 -5.05
C ALA A 420 0.76 47.37 -5.73
N ASP A 421 0.96 48.33 -6.63
CA ASP A 421 -0.13 48.99 -7.35
C ASP A 421 -0.89 48.01 -8.24
N ASN A 422 -0.19 47.05 -8.89
CA ASN A 422 -0.85 46.00 -9.67
C ASN A 422 -1.70 45.10 -8.78
N ALA A 423 -1.18 44.68 -7.62
CA ALA A 423 -1.93 43.86 -6.67
C ALA A 423 -3.16 44.58 -6.12
N ARG A 424 -3.04 45.88 -5.84
CA ARG A 424 -4.16 46.73 -5.44
C ARG A 424 -5.22 46.83 -6.53
N LEU A 425 -4.81 47.12 -7.76
CA LEU A 425 -5.72 47.19 -8.91
C LEU A 425 -6.47 45.87 -9.10
N VAL A 426 -5.76 44.75 -9.04
CA VAL A 426 -6.37 43.43 -9.21
C VAL A 426 -7.37 43.16 -8.08
N ALA A 427 -7.03 43.47 -6.83
CA ALA A 427 -7.96 43.40 -5.71
C ALA A 427 -9.23 44.24 -5.94
N GLU A 428 -9.08 45.44 -6.49
CA GLU A 428 -10.20 46.35 -6.80
C GLU A 428 -11.02 45.93 -8.03
N VAL A 429 -10.45 45.17 -8.97
CA VAL A 429 -11.15 44.67 -10.16
C VAL A 429 -12.00 43.44 -9.84
N VAL A 430 -11.50 42.49 -9.03
CA VAL A 430 -12.26 41.26 -8.74
C VAL A 430 -13.41 41.50 -7.76
N GLN A 431 -13.31 42.51 -6.88
CA GLN A 431 -14.34 42.94 -5.89
C GLN A 431 -15.11 41.78 -5.24
N VAL A 432 -14.40 40.91 -4.53
CA VAL A 432 -15.01 39.73 -3.91
C VAL A 432 -15.21 39.96 -2.43
N GLY A 433 -16.43 39.69 -1.96
CA GLY A 433 -16.80 39.75 -0.55
C GLY A 433 -16.33 38.54 0.26
N GLU A 434 -16.38 38.66 1.57
CA GLU A 434 -16.10 37.54 2.47
C GLU A 434 -17.10 36.39 2.24
N GLY A 435 -16.57 35.18 2.01
CA GLY A 435 -17.36 33.97 1.83
C GLY A 435 -17.83 33.70 0.39
N GLU A 436 -17.65 34.66 -0.52
CA GLU A 436 -17.99 34.54 -1.94
C GLU A 436 -17.05 33.57 -2.66
N THR A 437 -17.56 32.90 -3.69
CA THR A 437 -16.82 31.89 -4.44
C THR A 437 -16.28 32.47 -5.75
N VAL A 438 -14.98 32.34 -5.97
CA VAL A 438 -14.30 32.72 -7.22
C VAL A 438 -13.82 31.48 -7.93
N GLU A 439 -14.26 31.27 -9.15
CA GLU A 439 -13.79 30.16 -9.98
C GLU A 439 -12.79 30.64 -11.06
N LEU A 440 -11.65 29.95 -11.12
CA LEU A 440 -10.60 30.19 -12.11
C LEU A 440 -10.73 29.17 -13.23
N VAL A 441 -11.08 29.66 -14.41
CA VAL A 441 -11.30 28.90 -15.63
C VAL A 441 -10.11 29.13 -16.56
N GLY A 442 -9.31 28.10 -16.79
CA GLY A 442 -8.15 28.17 -17.68
C GLY A 442 -8.03 26.94 -18.57
N PRO A 443 -6.86 26.72 -19.20
CA PRO A 443 -6.59 25.54 -20.03
C PRO A 443 -6.73 24.19 -19.32
N TRP A 444 -6.81 24.19 -17.98
CA TRP A 444 -7.07 23.01 -17.16
C TRP A 444 -8.58 22.71 -16.98
N THR A 445 -9.47 23.62 -17.35
CA THR A 445 -10.92 23.41 -17.24
C THR A 445 -11.35 22.36 -18.24
N GLY A 446 -12.15 21.39 -17.81
CA GLY A 446 -12.53 20.26 -18.66
C GLY A 446 -11.40 19.24 -18.91
N SER A 447 -10.15 19.55 -18.54
CA SER A 447 -9.03 18.59 -18.63
C SER A 447 -9.11 17.46 -17.60
N GLY A 448 -9.96 17.64 -16.57
CA GLY A 448 -10.32 16.56 -15.67
C GLY A 448 -10.97 15.43 -16.44
N SER A 449 -10.34 14.26 -16.40
CA SER A 449 -10.89 13.06 -17.03
C SER A 449 -12.35 12.87 -16.64
N GLN A 450 -13.25 12.78 -17.61
CA GLN A 450 -14.66 12.54 -17.31
C GLN A 450 -14.90 11.10 -16.81
N SER A 451 -13.90 10.22 -16.94
CA SER A 451 -13.92 8.85 -16.42
C SER A 451 -12.64 8.50 -15.64
N PRO A 452 -12.71 7.61 -14.63
CA PRO A 452 -11.54 7.09 -13.93
C PRO A 452 -10.47 6.48 -14.85
N ILE A 453 -10.89 5.89 -15.98
CA ILE A 453 -9.99 5.30 -16.97
C ILE A 453 -9.16 6.38 -17.67
N GLN A 454 -9.79 7.48 -18.10
CA GLN A 454 -9.08 8.60 -18.69
C GLN A 454 -8.10 9.25 -17.68
N SER A 455 -8.42 9.26 -16.38
CA SER A 455 -7.49 9.70 -15.32
C SER A 455 -6.23 8.82 -15.28
N LEU A 456 -6.42 7.50 -15.25
CA LEU A 456 -5.32 6.52 -15.25
C LEU A 456 -4.47 6.61 -16.53
N GLN A 457 -5.11 6.88 -17.67
CA GLN A 457 -4.42 7.07 -18.95
C GLN A 457 -3.64 8.39 -18.98
N ALA A 458 -4.23 9.50 -18.55
CA ALA A 458 -3.57 10.80 -18.50
C ALA A 458 -2.40 10.83 -17.50
N ALA A 459 -2.51 10.06 -16.41
CA ALA A 459 -1.44 9.85 -15.43
C ALA A 459 -0.32 8.91 -15.92
N GLY A 460 -0.44 8.32 -17.13
CA GLY A 460 0.53 7.35 -17.63
C GLY A 460 0.57 6.03 -16.84
N MET A 461 -0.42 5.78 -15.96
CA MET A 461 -0.49 4.59 -15.11
C MET A 461 -1.14 3.38 -15.81
N MET A 462 -1.72 3.59 -17.00
CA MET A 462 -2.41 2.53 -17.72
C MET A 462 -1.54 1.29 -18.04
N PRO A 463 -0.26 1.44 -18.47
CA PRO A 463 0.63 0.28 -18.64
C PRO A 463 0.85 -0.50 -17.34
N PHE A 464 0.98 0.19 -16.21
CA PHE A 464 1.18 -0.43 -14.89
C PHE A 464 -0.06 -1.21 -14.45
N MET A 465 -1.26 -0.64 -14.64
CA MET A 465 -2.52 -1.32 -14.37
C MET A 465 -2.68 -2.58 -15.23
N LEU A 466 -2.30 -2.54 -16.52
CA LEU A 466 -2.30 -3.72 -17.38
C LEU A 466 -1.28 -4.76 -16.93
N GLN A 467 -0.08 -4.35 -16.52
CA GLN A 467 0.93 -5.26 -15.97
C GLN A 467 0.45 -5.93 -14.68
N LEU A 468 -0.17 -5.18 -13.76
CA LEU A 468 -0.76 -5.74 -12.54
C LEU A 468 -1.90 -6.70 -12.84
N LEU A 469 -2.77 -6.35 -13.79
CA LEU A 469 -3.86 -7.21 -14.21
C LEU A 469 -3.34 -8.49 -14.87
N ALA A 470 -2.31 -8.38 -15.72
CA ALA A 470 -1.64 -9.53 -16.33
C ALA A 470 -0.93 -10.40 -15.28
N LEU A 471 -0.26 -9.80 -14.29
CA LEU A 471 0.37 -10.52 -13.18
C LEU A 471 -0.69 -11.21 -12.31
N GLY A 472 -1.81 -10.54 -12.02
CA GLY A 472 -2.94 -11.12 -11.32
C GLY A 472 -3.55 -12.29 -12.08
N LEU A 473 -3.69 -12.18 -13.41
CA LEU A 473 -4.13 -13.25 -14.29
C LEU A 473 -3.13 -14.42 -14.28
N LEU A 474 -1.83 -14.16 -14.37
CA LEU A 474 -0.78 -15.17 -14.29
C LEU A 474 -0.74 -15.86 -12.93
N LEU A 475 -0.95 -15.12 -11.84
CA LEU A 475 -1.06 -15.67 -10.49
C LEU A 475 -2.31 -16.53 -10.35
N ALA A 476 -3.45 -16.10 -10.89
CA ALA A 476 -4.68 -16.90 -10.91
C ALA A 476 -4.51 -18.18 -11.74
N LEU A 477 -3.85 -18.10 -12.91
CA LEU A 477 -3.50 -19.25 -13.74
C LEU A 477 -2.50 -20.18 -13.04
N ARG A 478 -1.50 -19.62 -12.35
CA ARG A 478 -0.47 -20.36 -11.61
C ARG A 478 -1.03 -21.04 -10.35
N GLN A 479 -1.87 -20.34 -9.58
CA GLN A 479 -2.55 -20.90 -8.41
C GLN A 479 -3.57 -21.97 -8.81
N GLY A 480 -3.91 -22.03 -10.10
CA GLY A 480 -4.44 -23.21 -10.74
C GLY A 480 -5.92 -23.38 -10.48
N THR A 481 -6.70 -23.21 -11.55
CA THR A 481 -7.71 -24.22 -11.85
C THR A 481 -6.97 -25.56 -11.88
N SER A 482 -7.17 -26.43 -10.89
CA SER A 482 -6.56 -27.75 -10.90
C SER A 482 -6.98 -28.46 -12.19
N PHE A 483 -6.07 -28.57 -13.16
CA PHE A 483 -6.29 -29.37 -14.36
C PHE A 483 -6.17 -30.84 -13.97
N GLY A 484 -7.27 -31.35 -13.42
CA GLY A 484 -7.39 -32.70 -12.88
C GLY A 484 -8.16 -32.69 -11.57
N ALA A 485 -8.89 -33.78 -11.28
CA ALA A 485 -9.31 -34.05 -9.92
C ALA A 485 -8.05 -34.01 -9.05
N ARG A 486 -8.10 -33.30 -7.92
CA ARG A 486 -7.08 -33.50 -6.89
C ARG A 486 -7.07 -35.01 -6.66
N ARG A 487 -5.97 -35.67 -7.04
CA ARG A 487 -5.72 -37.01 -6.53
C ARG A 487 -5.69 -36.80 -5.03
N ASP A 488 -6.59 -37.43 -4.31
CA ASP A 488 -6.38 -37.63 -2.89
C ASP A 488 -4.93 -38.11 -2.77
N ASP A 489 -4.12 -37.41 -1.97
CA ASP A 489 -2.80 -37.91 -1.63
C ASP A 489 -3.02 -39.36 -1.27
N ALA A 490 -2.43 -40.26 -2.06
CA ALA A 490 -2.62 -41.69 -1.89
C ALA A 490 -2.37 -41.91 -0.40
N ARG A 491 -3.45 -42.18 0.36
CA ARG A 491 -3.36 -42.37 1.79
C ARG A 491 -2.26 -43.40 1.89
N LEU A 492 -1.12 -43.00 2.46
CA LEU A 492 -0.08 -43.94 2.81
C LEU A 492 -0.74 -44.76 3.90
N GLU A 493 -1.49 -45.79 3.50
CA GLU A 493 -1.90 -46.85 4.39
C GLU A 493 -0.59 -47.29 5.02
N ARG A 494 -0.41 -46.92 6.30
CA ARG A 494 0.75 -47.34 7.07
C ARG A 494 0.77 -48.85 6.89
N ARG A 495 1.84 -49.34 6.24
CA ARG A 495 2.10 -50.78 6.14
C ARG A 495 1.78 -51.38 7.50
N ALA A 496 0.86 -52.35 7.52
CA ALA A 496 0.30 -52.86 8.75
C ALA A 496 1.43 -53.13 9.74
N PHE A 497 1.27 -52.75 11.01
CA PHE A 497 2.28 -53.00 12.05
C PHE A 497 2.78 -54.46 12.04
N ALA A 498 1.89 -55.39 11.68
CA ALA A 498 2.20 -56.80 11.41
C ALA A 498 3.36 -57.01 10.42
N ASP A 499 3.48 -56.21 9.35
CA ASP A 499 4.56 -56.31 8.38
C ASP A 499 5.89 -55.79 8.93
N HIS A 500 5.84 -54.76 9.79
CA HIS A 500 7.04 -54.32 10.52
C HIS A 500 7.51 -55.39 11.52
N VAL A 501 6.59 -55.99 12.27
CA VAL A 501 6.90 -57.07 13.21
C VAL A 501 7.45 -58.29 12.46
N ARG A 502 6.86 -58.69 11.32
CA ARG A 502 7.39 -59.77 10.46
C ARG A 502 8.78 -59.44 9.92
N ALA A 503 8.99 -58.21 9.48
CA ALA A 503 10.30 -57.77 8.98
C ALA A 503 11.35 -57.83 10.10
N LEU A 504 11.02 -57.32 11.29
CA LEU A 504 11.90 -57.35 12.46
C LEU A 504 12.20 -58.79 12.89
N ALA A 505 11.19 -59.65 12.97
CA ALA A 505 11.35 -61.08 13.26
C ALA A 505 12.25 -61.77 12.21
N SER A 506 12.11 -61.45 10.93
CA SER A 506 12.98 -61.97 9.86
C SER A 506 14.44 -61.55 10.04
N THR A 507 14.69 -60.37 10.60
CA THR A 507 16.04 -59.85 10.86
C THR A 507 16.68 -60.57 12.04
N TYR A 508 15.95 -60.73 13.15
CA TYR A 508 16.42 -61.52 14.30
C TYR A 508 16.64 -62.99 13.94
N HIS A 509 15.77 -63.57 13.10
CA HIS A 509 15.95 -64.94 12.61
C HIS A 509 17.22 -65.08 11.76
N ARG A 510 17.45 -64.16 10.81
CA ARG A 510 18.67 -64.15 9.97
C ARG A 510 19.95 -63.92 10.76
N ALA A 511 19.88 -63.15 11.85
CA ALA A 511 21.01 -62.90 12.74
C ALA A 511 21.24 -64.04 13.75
N SER A 512 20.45 -65.12 13.72
CA SER A 512 20.45 -66.18 14.74
C SER A 512 20.28 -65.65 16.18
N ALA A 513 19.68 -64.47 16.31
CA ALA A 513 19.50 -63.72 17.56
C ALA A 513 18.10 -63.93 18.17
N GLY A 514 17.47 -65.08 17.87
CA GLY A 514 16.14 -65.42 18.39
C GLY A 514 16.09 -65.49 19.92
N HIS A 515 17.21 -65.86 20.56
CA HIS A 515 17.35 -65.92 22.02
C HIS A 515 17.16 -64.56 22.70
N LEU A 516 17.61 -63.46 22.06
CA LEU A 516 17.43 -62.11 22.60
C LEU A 516 15.95 -61.71 22.61
N VAL A 517 15.22 -62.02 21.54
CA VAL A 517 13.80 -61.71 21.42
C VAL A 517 12.99 -62.54 22.42
N SER A 518 13.29 -63.84 22.56
CA SER A 518 12.63 -64.67 23.58
C SER A 518 12.91 -64.21 24.99
N GLY A 519 14.13 -63.78 25.30
CA GLY A 519 14.46 -63.24 26.62
C GLY A 519 13.65 -62.00 26.94
N GLN A 520 13.60 -61.03 26.02
CA GLN A 520 12.78 -59.82 26.18
C GLN A 520 11.29 -60.12 26.31
N TYR A 521 10.78 -61.08 25.54
CA TYR A 521 9.37 -61.49 25.62
C TYR A 521 9.04 -62.22 26.93
N THR A 522 9.93 -63.08 27.42
CA THR A 522 9.80 -63.71 28.74
C THR A 522 9.81 -62.66 29.85
N LEU A 523 10.70 -61.66 29.78
CA LEU A 523 10.73 -60.56 30.74
C LEU A 523 9.43 -59.75 30.74
N LEU A 524 8.91 -59.42 29.55
CA LEU A 524 7.62 -58.76 29.41
C LEU A 524 6.48 -59.57 30.03
N LEU A 525 6.39 -60.87 29.76
CA LEU A 525 5.37 -61.74 30.35
C LEU A 525 5.49 -61.80 31.89
N MET A 526 6.72 -61.84 32.42
CA MET A 526 6.95 -61.80 33.86
C MET A 526 6.54 -60.46 34.48
N GLU A 527 6.80 -59.34 33.82
CA GLU A 527 6.35 -58.00 34.24
C GLU A 527 4.84 -57.88 34.21
N GLN A 528 4.19 -58.35 33.14
CA GLN A 528 2.73 -58.37 33.02
C GLN A 528 2.08 -59.24 34.12
N LEU A 529 2.69 -60.39 34.45
CA LEU A 529 2.25 -61.23 35.57
C LEU A 529 2.40 -60.51 36.92
N ARG A 530 3.49 -59.75 37.13
CA ARG A 530 3.70 -58.95 38.35
C ARG A 530 2.68 -57.83 38.46
N ASP A 531 2.53 -57.03 37.41
CA ASP A 531 1.62 -55.89 37.39
C ASP A 531 0.18 -56.31 37.63
N ARG A 532 -0.22 -57.47 37.10
CA ARG A 532 -1.59 -57.98 37.23
C ARG A 532 -1.90 -58.58 38.60
N LEU A 533 -0.94 -59.28 39.22
CA LEU A 533 -1.16 -59.92 40.52
C LEU A 533 -0.80 -59.02 41.70
N PHE A 534 0.13 -58.09 41.51
CA PHE A 534 0.73 -57.25 42.54
C PHE A 534 0.95 -55.81 42.04
N PRO A 535 -0.11 -55.08 41.62
CA PRO A 535 0.03 -53.75 41.06
C PRO A 535 0.74 -52.80 42.03
N GLY A 536 1.81 -52.16 41.57
CA GLY A 536 2.61 -51.22 42.35
C GLY A 536 3.52 -51.86 43.41
N GLN A 537 3.67 -53.18 43.41
CA GLN A 537 4.62 -53.89 44.28
C GLN A 537 5.66 -54.64 43.45
N SER A 538 6.84 -54.87 44.02
CA SER A 538 7.90 -55.69 43.40
C SER A 538 7.99 -57.04 44.13
N PRO A 539 7.06 -57.99 43.86
CA PRO A 539 7.02 -59.26 44.57
C PRO A 539 8.29 -60.08 44.28
N THR A 540 8.77 -60.80 45.28
CA THR A 540 9.82 -61.82 45.07
C THR A 540 9.29 -62.94 44.17
N LEU A 541 10.18 -63.70 43.52
CA LEU A 541 9.77 -64.81 42.65
C LEU A 541 8.87 -65.83 43.36
N LEU A 542 9.13 -66.13 44.63
CA LEU A 542 8.30 -66.99 45.46
C LEU A 542 6.91 -66.39 45.70
N GLN A 543 6.82 -65.08 45.98
CA GLN A 543 5.55 -64.40 46.13
C GLN A 543 4.75 -64.40 44.82
N LEU A 544 5.42 -64.12 43.69
CA LEU A 544 4.82 -64.17 42.37
C LEU A 544 4.29 -65.58 42.06
N ALA A 545 5.09 -66.62 42.32
CA ALA A 545 4.69 -68.01 42.12
C ALA A 545 3.47 -68.39 42.97
N SER A 546 3.43 -68.00 44.26
CA SER A 546 2.28 -68.26 45.13
C SER A 546 1.00 -67.55 44.64
N GLY A 547 1.15 -66.33 44.11
CA GLY A 547 0.05 -65.54 43.56
C GLY A 547 -0.52 -66.17 42.29
N VAL A 548 0.36 -66.59 41.37
CA VAL A 548 -0.01 -67.31 40.16
C VAL A 548 -0.63 -68.67 40.50
N ALA A 549 -0.04 -69.45 41.41
CA ALA A 549 -0.54 -70.76 41.83
C ALA A 549 -1.95 -70.66 42.44
N ARG A 550 -2.18 -69.67 43.32
CA ARG A 550 -3.50 -69.41 43.92
C ARG A 550 -4.56 -69.04 42.88
N ARG A 551 -4.17 -68.30 41.84
CA ARG A 551 -5.10 -67.85 40.79
C ARG A 551 -5.40 -68.93 39.76
N THR A 552 -4.41 -69.76 39.43
CA THR A 552 -4.50 -70.77 38.36
C THR A 552 -4.91 -72.16 38.87
N GLY A 553 -4.78 -72.43 40.17
CA GLY A 553 -4.99 -73.75 40.75
C GLY A 553 -3.85 -74.74 40.51
N ARG A 554 -2.73 -74.30 39.92
CA ARG A 554 -1.53 -75.15 39.72
C ARG A 554 -0.77 -75.34 41.03
N ALA A 555 -0.03 -76.44 41.14
CA ALA A 555 0.85 -76.68 42.28
C ALA A 555 1.94 -75.61 42.33
N GLU A 556 2.12 -74.96 43.48
CA GLU A 556 3.08 -73.86 43.66
C GLU A 556 4.50 -74.25 43.23
N GLY A 557 4.94 -75.46 43.54
CA GLY A 557 6.25 -75.98 43.13
C GLY A 557 6.46 -75.99 41.61
N GLN A 558 5.42 -76.30 40.83
CA GLN A 558 5.51 -76.28 39.35
C GLN A 558 5.63 -74.86 38.81
N VAL A 559 4.91 -73.91 39.41
CA VAL A 559 4.98 -72.50 39.01
C VAL A 559 6.33 -71.89 39.40
N VAL A 560 6.85 -72.21 40.58
CA VAL A 560 8.20 -71.79 41.02
C VAL A 560 9.24 -72.32 40.03
N GLN A 561 9.21 -73.62 39.70
CA GLN A 561 10.14 -74.22 38.76
C GLN A 561 10.12 -73.49 37.42
N LEU A 562 8.95 -73.22 36.88
CA LEU A 562 8.77 -72.56 35.60
C LEU A 562 9.24 -71.10 35.60
N LEU A 563 8.96 -70.33 36.66
CA LEU A 563 9.46 -68.96 36.80
C LEU A 563 10.97 -68.90 37.03
N VAL A 564 11.55 -69.89 37.70
CA VAL A 564 13.00 -70.02 37.86
C VAL A 564 13.66 -70.37 36.54
N GLU A 565 13.11 -71.32 35.78
CA GLU A 565 13.59 -71.69 34.45
C GLU A 565 13.48 -70.51 33.46
N ALA A 566 12.40 -69.72 33.55
CA ALA A 566 12.22 -68.48 32.80
C ALA A 566 13.30 -67.44 33.11
N LYS A 567 13.65 -67.29 34.40
CA LYS A 567 14.69 -66.36 34.83
C LYS A 567 16.10 -66.85 34.45
N SER A 568 16.42 -68.13 34.65
CA SER A 568 17.71 -68.68 34.24
C SER A 568 17.87 -68.63 32.72
N GLY A 569 16.80 -68.89 31.96
CA GLY A 569 16.81 -68.72 30.52
C GLY A 569 17.05 -67.28 30.06
N LEU A 570 16.76 -66.27 30.88
CA LEU A 570 17.10 -64.87 30.62
C LEU A 570 18.61 -64.61 30.79
N ASP A 571 19.20 -65.18 31.84
CA ASP A 571 20.63 -65.08 32.13
C ASP A 571 21.43 -65.84 31.04
N ASP A 572 20.97 -67.03 30.65
CA ASP A 572 21.58 -67.87 29.60
C ASP A 572 21.36 -67.34 28.17
N ALA A 573 20.32 -66.52 27.94
CA ALA A 573 20.12 -65.85 26.66
C ALA A 573 21.26 -64.89 26.32
N VAL A 574 22.02 -64.40 27.31
CA VAL A 574 23.25 -63.63 27.08
C VAL A 574 24.36 -64.49 26.46
N GLU A 575 24.34 -65.80 26.71
CA GLU A 575 25.37 -66.75 26.27
C GLU A 575 25.00 -67.50 24.97
N GLY A 576 23.89 -67.15 24.32
CA GLY A 576 23.49 -67.72 23.02
C GLY A 576 22.83 -69.10 23.09
N ALA A 577 22.24 -69.46 24.24
CA ALA A 577 21.48 -70.70 24.39
C ALA A 577 20.29 -70.80 23.41
N ALA A 578 19.90 -72.03 23.06
CA ALA A 578 18.77 -72.28 22.16
C ALA A 578 17.44 -71.81 22.78
N VAL A 579 16.55 -71.24 21.96
CA VAL A 579 15.25 -70.73 22.40
C VAL A 579 14.37 -71.88 22.91
N ASN A 580 14.01 -71.85 24.20
CA ASN A 580 13.03 -72.78 24.77
C ASN A 580 11.60 -72.31 24.46
N HIS A 581 11.10 -72.63 23.28
CA HIS A 581 9.74 -72.26 22.84
C HIS A 581 8.64 -72.86 23.73
N GLN A 582 8.90 -73.99 24.40
CA GLN A 582 7.93 -74.61 25.29
C GLN A 582 7.71 -73.75 26.53
N LEU A 583 8.80 -73.25 27.13
CA LEU A 583 8.75 -72.36 28.29
C LEU A 583 7.94 -71.08 28.03
N ILE A 584 8.14 -70.45 26.86
CA ILE A 584 7.39 -69.25 26.47
C ILE A 584 5.88 -69.54 26.37
N ARG A 585 5.51 -70.66 25.73
CA ARG A 585 4.09 -71.06 25.62
C ARG A 585 3.47 -71.34 26.98
N GLU A 586 4.22 -71.98 27.88
CA GLU A 586 3.73 -72.28 29.22
C GLU A 586 3.57 -71.00 30.07
N LEU A 587 4.48 -70.03 29.93
CA LEU A 587 4.34 -68.69 30.54
C LEU A 587 3.15 -67.90 29.97
N GLU A 588 2.96 -67.92 28.66
CA GLU A 588 1.82 -67.27 28.00
C GLU A 588 0.50 -67.88 28.46
N GLN A 589 0.43 -69.23 28.55
CA GLN A 589 -0.72 -69.91 29.12
C GLN A 589 -0.97 -69.53 30.57
N LEU A 590 0.08 -69.37 31.40
CA LEU A 590 -0.07 -68.87 32.76
C LEU A 590 -0.61 -67.45 32.79
N TYR A 591 -0.12 -66.56 31.93
CA TYR A 591 -0.61 -65.19 31.81
C TYR A 591 -2.10 -65.15 31.43
N LEU A 592 -2.51 -65.94 30.44
CA LEU A 592 -3.93 -66.07 30.05
C LEU A 592 -4.78 -66.65 31.19
N GLN A 593 -4.30 -67.66 31.92
CA GLN A 593 -5.02 -68.26 33.06
C GLN A 593 -5.19 -67.29 34.24
N VAL A 594 -4.27 -66.34 34.41
CA VAL A 594 -4.38 -65.25 35.40
C VAL A 594 -5.34 -64.14 34.91
N GLY A 595 -5.84 -64.24 33.69
CA GLY A 595 -6.82 -63.35 33.07
C GLY A 595 -6.20 -62.30 32.16
N GLY A 596 -5.00 -62.51 31.64
CA GLY A 596 -4.41 -61.68 30.59
C GLY A 596 -5.22 -61.71 29.30
N VAL A 597 -5.10 -60.66 28.48
CA VAL A 597 -5.68 -60.59 27.12
C VAL A 597 -4.55 -60.84 26.13
N SER A 598 -4.78 -61.74 25.16
CA SER A 598 -3.83 -62.07 24.08
C SER A 598 -3.73 -60.97 23.04
#